data_AF-A0AAX6HDI2-F1
#
_entry.id   AF-A0AAX6HDI2-F1
#
_cell.length_a   1.000
_cell.length_b   1.000
_cell.length_c   1.000
_cell.angle_alpha   90.00
_cell.angle_beta   90.00
_cell.angle_gamma   90.00
#
_symmetry.space_group_name_H-M   'P 1'
#
loop_
_entity.id
_entity.type
_entity.pdbx_description
1 polymer ?
#
loop_
_entity_poly.entity_id
_entity_poly.type
_entity_poly.pdbx_seq_one_letter_code
_entity_poly.pdbx_strand_id
1 'polypeptide(L)'
;MTGWDDINSLKEQLQANPLLGDPVKVLLLACHGSMASSEQRLIFDKPEDGVRKIVLATNMAEKSITINDVVFVVDCGKAKETSYDALNNTPCLLPTWISKASARQTRGRAGLVEPWGVLPSLSKMCV
;
A
#
# COMPACT_ATOMS: atom_id res chain seq x y z
N MET A 1 -6.32 0.39 -3.09
CA MET A 1 -6.48 -0.53 -4.23
C MET A 1 -7.46 -1.59 -3.79
N THR A 2 -8.27 -2.10 -4.70
CA THR A 2 -9.40 -2.97 -4.34
C THR A 2 -9.08 -4.46 -4.47
N GLY A 3 -7.99 -4.83 -5.14
CA GLY A 3 -7.58 -6.22 -5.27
C GLY A 3 -6.20 -6.43 -5.91
N TRP A 4 -5.88 -7.70 -6.13
CA TRP A 4 -4.63 -8.16 -6.73
C TRP A 4 -4.42 -7.67 -8.17
N ASP A 5 -5.48 -7.67 -8.98
CA ASP A 5 -5.40 -7.21 -10.37
C ASP A 5 -5.04 -5.73 -10.45
N ASP A 6 -5.58 -4.90 -9.55
CA ASP A 6 -5.21 -3.49 -9.44
C ASP A 6 -3.72 -3.35 -9.08
N ILE A 7 -3.25 -4.12 -8.10
CA ILE A 7 -1.84 -4.11 -7.66
C ILE A 7 -0.91 -4.46 -8.83
N ASN A 8 -1.19 -5.53 -9.56
CA ASN A 8 -0.36 -5.95 -10.70
C ASN A 8 -0.40 -4.92 -11.82
N SER A 9 -1.58 -4.41 -12.16
CA SER A 9 -1.73 -3.39 -13.20
C SER A 9 -0.92 -2.13 -12.87
N LEU A 10 -0.97 -1.66 -11.62
CA LEU A 10 -0.17 -0.51 -11.18
C LEU A 10 1.32 -0.85 -11.14
N LYS A 11 1.70 -2.05 -10.69
CA LYS A 11 3.09 -2.50 -10.66
C LYS A 11 3.70 -2.46 -12.06
N GLU A 12 3.00 -3.00 -13.05
CA GLU A 12 3.44 -2.97 -14.45
C GLU A 12 3.60 -1.53 -14.97
N GLN A 13 2.65 -0.65 -14.66
CA GLN A 13 2.75 0.77 -15.04
C GLN A 13 3.94 1.49 -14.39
N LEU A 14 4.22 1.18 -13.11
CA LEU A 14 5.36 1.74 -12.39
C LEU A 14 6.69 1.20 -12.94
N GLN A 15 6.74 -0.09 -13.29
CA GLN A 15 7.91 -0.70 -13.92
C GLN A 15 8.18 -0.17 -15.32
N ALA A 16 7.14 0.16 -16.08
CA ALA A 16 7.28 0.80 -17.39
C ALA A 16 7.74 2.27 -17.30
N ASN A 17 7.66 2.89 -16.13
CA ASN A 17 8.10 4.26 -15.93
C ASN A 17 9.64 4.34 -15.80
N PRO A 18 10.33 5.18 -16.59
CA PRO A 18 11.80 5.26 -16.56
C PRO A 18 12.42 5.64 -15.20
N LEU A 19 11.67 6.33 -14.34
CA LEU A 19 12.16 6.77 -13.03
C LEU A 19 11.77 5.80 -11.91
N LEU A 20 10.59 5.18 -12.01
CA LEU A 20 10.04 4.32 -10.96
C LEU A 20 10.29 2.83 -11.20
N GLY A 21 10.65 2.46 -12.42
CA GLY A 21 11.00 1.09 -12.82
C GLY A 21 12.48 0.75 -12.72
N ASP A 22 13.35 1.71 -12.38
CA ASP A 22 14.78 1.49 -12.19
C ASP A 22 15.03 0.63 -10.93
N PRO A 23 15.43 -0.65 -11.06
CA PRO A 23 15.57 -1.55 -9.91
C PRO A 23 16.75 -1.18 -9.01
N VAL A 24 17.69 -0.34 -9.49
CA VAL A 24 18.82 0.15 -8.69
C VAL A 24 18.37 1.27 -7.77
N LYS A 25 17.30 1.98 -8.11
CA LYS A 25 16.78 3.13 -7.33
C LYS A 25 15.48 2.84 -6.62
N VAL A 26 14.70 1.85 -7.07
CA VAL A 26 13.35 1.59 -6.56
C VAL A 26 13.15 0.11 -6.29
N LEU A 27 12.74 -0.19 -5.05
CA LEU A 27 12.29 -1.52 -4.63
C LEU A 27 10.76 -1.56 -4.62
N LEU A 28 10.17 -2.21 -5.62
CA LEU A 28 8.72 -2.37 -5.77
C LEU A 28 8.23 -3.67 -5.13
N LEU A 29 7.43 -3.55 -4.07
CA LEU A 29 6.85 -4.68 -3.34
C LEU A 29 5.31 -4.64 -3.42
N ALA A 30 4.70 -5.82 -3.52
CA ALA A 30 3.26 -5.98 -3.43
C ALA A 30 2.89 -6.55 -2.06
N CYS A 31 1.74 -6.15 -1.54
CA CYS A 31 1.19 -6.69 -0.31
C CYS A 31 -0.31 -6.95 -0.45
N HIS A 32 -0.67 -8.23 -0.42
CA HIS A 32 -2.04 -8.70 -0.51
C HIS A 32 -2.26 -9.84 0.47
N GLY A 33 -3.48 -9.95 1.02
CA GLY A 33 -3.80 -10.93 2.06
C GLY A 33 -3.70 -12.39 1.63
N SER A 34 -3.65 -12.68 0.32
CA SER A 34 -3.46 -14.02 -0.23
C SER A 34 -2.00 -14.35 -0.61
N MET A 35 -1.05 -13.44 -0.36
CA MET A 35 0.38 -13.70 -0.64
C MET A 35 0.99 -14.62 0.40
N ALA A 36 2.08 -15.30 0.02
CA ALA A 36 2.84 -16.10 0.96
C ALA A 36 3.48 -15.22 2.05
N SER A 37 3.53 -15.73 3.29
CA SER A 37 4.07 -14.99 4.43
C SER A 37 5.54 -14.58 4.24
N SER A 38 6.31 -15.35 3.46
CA SER A 38 7.69 -15.03 3.10
C SER A 38 7.78 -13.75 2.26
N GLU A 39 6.89 -13.58 1.27
CA GLU A 39 6.86 -12.39 0.41
C GLU A 39 6.36 -11.16 1.17
N GLN A 40 5.35 -11.35 2.03
CA GLN A 40 4.88 -10.28 2.91
C GLN A 40 5.98 -9.82 3.86
N ARG A 41 6.89 -10.70 4.28
CA ARG A 41 7.95 -10.34 5.22
C ARG A 41 8.94 -9.32 4.66
N LEU A 42 9.16 -9.35 3.33
CA LEU A 42 10.06 -8.43 2.62
C LEU A 42 9.66 -6.96 2.77
N ILE A 43 8.38 -6.66 3.04
CA ILE A 43 7.92 -5.27 3.21
C ILE A 43 8.46 -4.63 4.50
N PHE A 44 8.83 -5.45 5.49
CA PHE A 44 9.36 -4.99 6.78
C PHE A 44 10.87 -4.77 6.74
N ASP A 45 11.56 -5.33 5.75
CA ASP A 45 12.99 -5.14 5.60
C ASP A 45 13.28 -3.70 5.15
N LYS A 46 14.36 -3.13 5.71
CA LYS A 46 14.83 -1.80 5.34
C LYS A 46 15.49 -1.89 3.95
N PRO A 47 15.16 -1.00 3.00
CA PRO A 47 15.85 -0.97 1.71
C PRO A 47 17.32 -0.57 1.87
N GLU A 48 18.13 -0.90 0.87
CA GLU A 48 19.52 -0.42 0.77
C GLU A 48 19.58 1.11 0.68
N ASP A 49 20.72 1.70 1.08
CA ASP A 49 20.88 3.15 1.08
C ASP A 49 20.80 3.70 -0.36
N GLY A 50 19.99 4.75 -0.53
CA GLY A 50 19.70 5.34 -1.85
C GLY A 50 18.61 4.63 -2.64
N VAL A 51 18.09 3.50 -2.15
CA VAL A 51 16.94 2.80 -2.75
C VAL A 51 15.65 3.24 -2.09
N ARG A 52 14.67 3.62 -2.91
CA ARG A 52 13.31 3.96 -2.49
C ARG A 52 12.42 2.73 -2.49
N LYS A 53 11.93 2.32 -1.33
CA LYS A 53 10.92 1.25 -1.22
C LYS A 53 9.53 1.79 -1.55
N ILE A 54 8.83 1.12 -2.47
CA ILE A 54 7.42 1.38 -2.80
C ILE A 54 6.61 0.12 -2.50
N VAL A 55 5.67 0.21 -1.56
CA VAL A 55 4.78 -0.90 -1.21
C VAL A 55 3.39 -0.64 -1.77
N LEU A 56 2.91 -1.53 -2.62
CA LEU A 56 1.55 -1.52 -3.19
C LEU A 56 0.66 -2.43 -2.35
N ALA A 57 -0.38 -1.88 -1.71
CA ALA A 57 -1.20 -2.63 -0.77
C ALA A 57 -2.71 -2.45 -0.98
N THR A 58 -3.49 -3.45 -0.57
CA THR A 58 -4.95 -3.28 -0.42
C THR A 58 -5.30 -2.72 0.95
N ASN A 59 -6.52 -2.18 1.06
CA ASN A 59 -7.10 -1.72 2.33
C ASN A 59 -7.10 -2.78 3.44
N MET A 60 -7.21 -4.07 3.08
CA MET A 60 -7.16 -5.17 4.04
C MET A 60 -5.75 -5.37 4.60
N ALA A 61 -4.73 -5.27 3.75
CA ALA A 61 -3.33 -5.34 4.14
C ALA A 61 -2.88 -4.08 4.89
N GLU A 62 -3.37 -2.89 4.50
CA GLU A 62 -3.08 -1.62 5.17
C GLU A 62 -3.48 -1.64 6.65
N LYS A 63 -4.67 -2.15 6.97
CA LYS A 63 -5.18 -2.16 8.36
C LYS A 63 -4.42 -3.12 9.26
N SER A 64 -3.86 -4.19 8.73
CA SER A 64 -3.21 -5.26 9.49
C SER A 64 -1.69 -5.13 9.59
N ILE A 65 -1.08 -4.20 8.86
CA ILE A 65 0.38 -4.10 8.73
C ILE A 65 0.86 -2.73 9.22
N THR A 66 1.91 -2.74 10.05
CA THR A 66 2.61 -1.52 10.47
C THR A 66 4.02 -1.56 9.92
N ILE A 67 4.29 -0.71 8.93
CA ILE A 67 5.61 -0.57 8.31
C ILE A 67 6.26 0.68 8.88
N ASN A 68 7.40 0.50 9.58
CA ASN A 68 7.99 1.56 10.41
C ASN A 68 8.67 2.68 9.62
N ASP A 69 9.05 2.46 8.36
CA ASP A 69 9.80 3.40 7.54
C ASP A 69 8.93 4.17 6.52
N VAL A 70 7.61 4.09 6.63
CA VAL A 70 6.68 4.79 5.72
C VAL A 70 6.64 6.28 6.03
N VAL A 71 7.07 7.08 5.05
CA VAL A 71 7.03 8.56 5.14
C VAL A 71 5.87 9.13 4.36
N PHE A 72 5.45 8.45 3.29
CA PHE A 72 4.35 8.90 2.45
C PHE A 72 3.32 7.78 2.27
N VAL A 73 2.05 8.15 2.36
CA VAL A 73 0.93 7.30 1.98
C VAL A 73 0.16 7.99 0.86
N VAL A 74 -0.02 7.30 -0.25
CA VAL A 74 -0.94 7.70 -1.33
C VAL A 74 -2.15 6.79 -1.20
N ASP A 75 -3.36 7.34 -1.23
CA ASP A 75 -4.60 6.56 -1.17
C ASP A 75 -5.46 6.90 -2.39
N CYS A 76 -5.87 5.87 -3.13
CA CYS A 76 -6.76 6.00 -4.28
C CYS A 76 -8.22 6.37 -3.91
N GLY A 77 -8.58 6.34 -2.62
CA GLY A 77 -9.91 6.70 -2.12
C GLY A 77 -10.98 5.61 -2.30
N LYS A 78 -10.60 4.43 -2.81
CA LYS A 78 -11.49 3.29 -3.02
C LYS A 78 -11.00 2.06 -2.28
N ALA A 79 -11.94 1.39 -1.62
CA ALA A 79 -11.69 0.18 -0.84
C ALA A 79 -12.79 -0.85 -1.08
N LYS A 80 -12.48 -2.12 -0.84
CA LYS A 80 -13.51 -3.15 -0.72
C LYS A 80 -14.02 -3.17 0.71
N GLU A 81 -15.28 -2.82 0.91
CA GLU A 81 -15.93 -2.81 2.23
C GLU A 81 -17.03 -3.87 2.30
N THR A 82 -17.20 -4.44 3.49
CA THR A 82 -18.28 -5.40 3.75
C THR A 82 -19.61 -4.65 3.72
N SER A 83 -20.46 -5.06 2.80
CA SER A 83 -21.85 -4.64 2.68
C SER A 83 -22.77 -5.84 2.93
N TYR A 84 -24.06 -5.59 3.02
CA TYR A 84 -25.06 -6.62 3.25
C TYR A 84 -26.11 -6.57 2.14
N ASP A 85 -26.23 -7.67 1.39
CA ASP A 85 -27.28 -7.85 0.41
C ASP A 85 -28.54 -8.39 1.12
N ALA A 86 -29.50 -7.50 1.35
CA ALA A 86 -30.74 -7.81 2.04
C ALA A 86 -31.64 -8.79 1.26
N LEU A 87 -31.51 -8.87 -0.07
CA LEU A 87 -32.32 -9.76 -0.90
C LEU A 87 -31.84 -11.21 -0.76
N ASN A 88 -30.52 -11.40 -0.69
CA ASN A 88 -29.89 -12.71 -0.57
C ASN A 88 -29.50 -13.07 0.87
N ASN A 89 -29.80 -12.20 1.85
CA ASN A 89 -29.43 -12.34 3.26
C ASN A 89 -27.95 -12.71 3.45
N THR A 90 -27.07 -12.14 2.62
CA THR A 90 -25.67 -12.58 2.52
C THR A 90 -24.74 -11.37 2.60
N PRO A 91 -23.67 -11.43 3.41
CA PRO A 91 -22.63 -10.40 3.40
C PRO A 91 -21.88 -10.44 2.07
N CYS A 92 -21.67 -9.28 1.47
CA CYS A 92 -20.94 -9.13 0.22
C CYS A 92 -19.80 -8.12 0.38
N LEU A 93 -18.79 -8.22 -0.48
CA LEU A 93 -17.63 -7.33 -0.44
C LEU A 93 -17.62 -6.49 -1.71
N LEU A 94 -18.02 -5.22 -1.60
CA LEU A 94 -18.21 -4.34 -2.76
C LEU A 94 -17.16 -3.22 -2.78
N PRO A 95 -16.68 -2.82 -3.96
CA PRO A 95 -15.83 -1.65 -4.10
C PRO A 95 -16.63 -0.38 -3.83
N THR A 96 -16.24 0.38 -2.81
CA THR A 96 -16.92 1.61 -2.38
C THR A 96 -15.90 2.73 -2.16
N TRP A 97 -16.40 3.97 -2.17
CA TRP A 97 -15.60 5.13 -1.77
C TRP A 97 -15.39 5.12 -0.26
N ILE A 98 -14.15 5.37 0.16
CA ILE A 98 -13.83 5.38 1.59
C ILE A 98 -14.48 6.59 2.29
N SER A 99 -14.86 6.39 3.56
CA SER A 99 -15.34 7.48 4.38
C SER A 99 -14.26 8.54 4.65
N LYS A 100 -14.65 9.76 5.01
CA LYS A 100 -13.72 10.80 5.49
C LYS A 100 -12.91 10.34 6.71
N ALA A 101 -13.49 9.48 7.56
CA ALA A 101 -12.80 8.93 8.72
C ALA A 101 -11.71 7.94 8.31
N SER A 102 -12.01 7.04 7.36
CA SER A 102 -11.05 6.10 6.79
C SER A 102 -9.87 6.84 6.14
N ALA A 103 -10.16 7.86 5.30
CA ALA A 103 -9.11 8.67 4.68
C ALA A 103 -8.19 9.36 5.71
N ARG A 104 -8.75 9.80 6.85
CA ARG A 104 -7.95 10.38 7.95
C ARG A 104 -7.06 9.34 8.63
N GLN A 105 -7.53 8.11 8.79
CA GLN A 105 -6.76 7.02 9.38
C GLN A 105 -5.56 6.64 8.51
N THR A 106 -5.77 6.56 7.19
CA THR A 106 -4.72 6.30 6.20
C THR A 106 -3.67 7.41 6.18
N ARG A 107 -4.10 8.68 6.28
CA ARG A 107 -3.16 9.82 6.45
C ARG A 107 -2.30 9.69 7.71
N GLY A 108 -2.87 9.23 8.82
CA GLY A 108 -2.16 9.10 10.10
C GLY A 108 -1.03 8.06 10.10
N ARG A 109 -0.94 7.21 9.07
CA ARG A 109 0.14 6.24 8.91
C ARG A 109 1.41 6.86 8.30
N ALA A 110 1.30 7.97 7.57
CA ALA A 110 2.42 8.81 7.17
C ALA A 110 2.72 9.82 8.29
N GLY A 111 3.77 9.60 9.08
CA GLY A 111 4.17 10.55 10.12
C GLY A 111 4.53 9.95 11.48
N LEU A 112 4.66 8.63 11.60
CA LEU A 112 5.23 8.00 12.79
C LEU A 112 6.78 8.08 12.83
N VAL A 113 7.41 8.60 11.78
CA VAL A 113 8.88 8.63 11.62
C VAL A 113 9.36 10.08 11.50
N GLU A 114 9.99 10.54 12.57
CA GLU A 114 10.87 11.71 12.84
C GLU A 114 10.77 13.05 12.05
N PRO A 115 11.12 14.20 12.69
CA PRO A 115 11.16 15.49 12.01
C PRO A 115 12.26 15.55 10.94
N TRP A 116 11.90 16.11 9.79
CA TRP A 116 12.68 16.48 8.61
C TRP A 116 14.21 16.64 8.79
N GLY A 117 14.93 15.52 8.89
CA GLY A 117 16.34 15.39 8.56
C GLY A 117 16.47 14.72 7.20
N VAL A 118 17.44 15.13 6.39
CA VAL A 118 17.71 14.57 5.05
C VAL A 118 17.94 13.05 5.17
N LEU A 119 16.91 12.25 4.91
CA LEU A 119 16.99 10.79 4.90
C LEU A 119 17.06 10.31 3.43
N PRO A 120 18.16 9.64 3.03
CA PRO A 120 18.35 9.15 1.66
C PRO A 120 17.46 7.96 1.29
N SER A 121 16.72 7.35 2.24
CA SER A 121 15.86 6.17 2.03
C SER A 121 14.41 6.43 2.47
N LEU A 122 13.69 7.20 1.67
CA LEU A 122 12.27 7.47 1.90
C LEU A 122 11.41 6.34 1.34
N SER A 123 10.65 5.63 2.18
CA SER A 123 9.68 4.63 1.73
C SER A 123 8.31 5.26 1.48
N LYS A 124 7.70 4.89 0.34
CA LYS A 124 6.38 5.36 -0.10
C LYS A 124 5.41 4.18 -0.11
N MET A 125 4.35 4.25 0.67
CA MET A 125 3.26 3.27 0.60
C MET A 125 2.19 3.82 -0.35
N CYS A 126 1.86 3.07 -1.39
CA CYS A 126 0.74 3.37 -2.27
C CYS A 126 -0.39 2.39 -1.93
N VAL A 127 -1.43 2.94 -1.33
CA VAL A 127 -2.75 2.35 -1.15
C VAL A 127 -3.63 2.78 -2.31
#